data_AF-A0A4V0NH88-F1
#
_entry.id   AF-A0A4V0NH88-F1
#
_cell.length_a   1.000
_cell.length_b   1.000
_cell.length_c   1.000
_cell.angle_alpha   90.00
_cell.angle_beta   90.00
_cell.angle_gamma   90.00
#
_symmetry.space_group_name_H-M   'P 1'
#
loop_
_entity.id
_entity.type
_entity.pdbx_description
1 polymer ?
#
loop_
_entity_poly.entity_id
_entity_poly.type
_entity_poly.pdbx_seq_one_letter_code
_entity_poly.pdbx_strand_id
1 'polypeptide(L)'
;MREGPFFFAWCDEAQRVDAFGAALSALIKEPQYGIRAIMDRDTECNTTSVDEVVGMLRAHFGRTDAEAYFVASLSYEHFVHCILRGYTDRSERLKPMGPIHMHAREIEDFSPMHMDLALGKGPRSVQAEAVLAWHMALEDIDDVLLRLCAPDASGRVPTGGCTTARTWLAPVALCATYNADARDIARDLALSWLCLHDKERVSRIAGLPLEALRARVEAAPRGACVALRHVRGHSSSLSRETVLKALATPPSALLEALEAAAAAPDGAWRAAEPRAREIYERTLPFRGRDGQGTETGDGSPLSQVEITLDHFEFLVDHARFYVRRLPGGGVVLATHPYRTLWPLWSDALFALGLMS
;
A
#
# COMPACT_ATOMS: atom_id res chain seq x y z
N MET A 1 -5.46 5.25 -19.18
CA MET A 1 -4.59 4.60 -18.17
C MET A 1 -4.41 5.56 -17.01
N ARG A 2 -4.59 5.08 -15.78
CA ARG A 2 -4.51 5.90 -14.55
C ARG A 2 -3.20 5.56 -13.84
N GLU A 3 -2.45 6.58 -13.42
CA GLU A 3 -1.26 6.39 -12.58
C GLU A 3 -1.63 5.75 -11.23
N GLY A 4 -0.72 4.95 -10.68
CA GLY A 4 -0.85 4.32 -9.38
C GLY A 4 -0.48 2.83 -9.42
N PRO A 5 -0.70 2.08 -8.33
CA PRO A 5 -0.94 2.59 -7.00
C PRO A 5 0.22 3.47 -6.51
N PHE A 6 -0.08 4.36 -5.58
CA PHE A 6 0.86 5.29 -4.97
C PHE A 6 1.28 4.74 -3.62
N PHE A 7 2.60 4.63 -3.43
CA PHE A 7 3.25 4.20 -2.21
C PHE A 7 3.91 5.39 -1.54
N PHE A 8 3.86 5.43 -0.22
CA PHE A 8 4.38 6.52 0.58
C PHE A 8 5.22 5.98 1.73
N ALA A 9 6.30 6.66 2.04
CA ALA A 9 7.17 6.38 3.16
C ALA A 9 7.52 7.68 3.88
N TRP A 10 7.41 7.69 5.21
CA TRP A 10 7.77 8.83 6.02
C TRP A 10 9.18 8.65 6.56
N CYS A 11 10.01 9.69 6.47
CA CYS A 11 11.31 9.75 7.12
C CYS A 11 11.72 11.21 7.37
N ASP A 12 12.61 11.40 8.33
CA ASP A 12 13.26 12.68 8.57
C ASP A 12 14.06 13.14 7.36
N GLU A 13 14.14 14.46 7.13
CA GLU A 13 14.89 15.03 6.01
C GLU A 13 16.37 14.60 6.02
N ALA A 14 16.96 14.52 7.21
CA ALA A 14 18.34 14.07 7.39
C ALA A 14 18.59 12.62 6.95
N GLN A 15 17.56 11.77 6.95
CA GLN A 15 17.66 10.36 6.54
C GLN A 15 17.14 10.12 5.12
N ARG A 16 16.59 11.15 4.47
CA ARG A 16 15.77 10.99 3.25
C ARG A 16 16.56 10.52 2.04
N VAL A 17 17.78 11.02 1.85
CA VAL A 17 18.64 10.57 0.75
C VAL A 17 19.07 9.12 0.94
N ASP A 18 19.40 8.72 2.17
CA ASP A 18 19.81 7.35 2.46
C ASP A 18 18.63 6.37 2.37
N ALA A 19 17.44 6.76 2.85
CA ALA A 19 16.22 5.99 2.71
C ALA A 19 15.80 5.85 1.23
N PHE A 20 15.93 6.91 0.43
CA PHE A 20 15.69 6.89 -1.01
C PHE A 20 16.64 5.91 -1.72
N GLY A 21 17.94 5.99 -1.43
CA GLY A 21 18.95 5.09 -2.00
C GLY A 21 18.72 3.63 -1.62
N ALA A 22 18.41 3.36 -0.35
CA ALA A 22 18.10 2.02 0.13
C ALA A 22 16.85 1.45 -0.55
N ALA A 23 15.78 2.25 -0.67
CA ALA A 23 14.57 1.84 -1.38
C ALA A 23 14.85 1.54 -2.86
N LEU A 24 15.59 2.41 -3.55
CA LEU A 24 15.97 2.19 -4.94
C LEU A 24 16.76 0.90 -5.12
N SER A 25 17.74 0.64 -4.24
CA SER A 25 18.52 -0.60 -4.25
C SER A 25 17.69 -1.84 -3.95
N ALA A 26 16.67 -1.75 -3.10
CA ALA A 26 15.78 -2.88 -2.81
C ALA A 26 14.80 -3.14 -3.96
N LEU A 27 14.36 -2.09 -4.65
CA LEU A 27 13.36 -2.17 -5.70
C LEU A 27 13.94 -2.67 -7.05
N ILE A 28 15.20 -2.32 -7.35
CA ILE A 28 15.91 -2.76 -8.55
C ILE A 28 16.61 -4.09 -8.27
N LYS A 29 16.09 -5.19 -8.83
CA LYS A 29 16.78 -6.50 -8.77
C LYS A 29 17.77 -6.72 -9.92
N GLU A 30 17.50 -6.15 -11.08
CA GLU A 30 18.32 -6.35 -12.29
C GLU A 30 19.05 -5.06 -12.70
N PRO A 31 20.38 -5.00 -12.52
CA PRO A 31 21.17 -3.78 -12.74
C PRO A 31 21.34 -3.41 -14.23
N GLN A 32 20.85 -4.23 -15.16
CA GLN A 32 20.91 -3.92 -16.59
C GLN A 32 19.96 -2.80 -17.02
N TYR A 33 18.92 -2.50 -16.23
CA TYR A 33 18.00 -1.42 -16.55
C TYR A 33 18.54 -0.07 -16.07
N GLY A 34 18.49 0.92 -16.96
CA GLY A 34 18.93 2.28 -16.65
C GLY A 34 18.03 2.96 -15.62
N ILE A 35 18.67 3.71 -14.73
CA ILE A 35 18.08 4.64 -13.79
C ILE A 35 18.30 6.05 -14.36
N ARG A 36 17.22 6.81 -14.52
CA ARG A 36 17.29 8.23 -14.82
C ARG A 36 16.95 9.02 -13.56
N ALA A 37 17.92 9.73 -13.01
CA ALA A 37 17.70 10.60 -11.85
C ALA A 37 17.69 12.06 -12.29
N ILE A 38 16.76 12.84 -11.75
CA ILE A 38 16.49 14.22 -12.10
C ILE A 38 16.35 15.02 -10.80
N MET A 39 17.14 16.08 -10.66
CA MET A 39 17.06 17.04 -9.54
C MET A 39 16.43 18.36 -9.98
N ASP A 40 16.81 18.83 -11.17
CA ASP A 40 16.23 19.99 -11.86
C ASP A 40 16.44 19.85 -13.38
N ARG A 41 16.16 20.92 -14.16
CA ARG A 41 16.27 20.87 -15.62
C ARG A 41 17.69 20.71 -16.14
N ASP A 42 18.68 21.17 -15.39
CA ASP A 42 20.08 21.20 -15.80
C ASP A 42 20.91 20.11 -15.09
N THR A 43 20.32 19.46 -14.08
CA THR A 43 20.93 18.43 -13.23
C THR A 43 20.16 17.11 -13.35
N GLU A 44 20.56 16.30 -14.34
CA GLU A 44 20.07 14.93 -14.51
C GLU A 44 21.23 13.97 -14.83
N CYS A 45 21.05 12.69 -14.50
CA CYS A 45 21.96 11.62 -14.89
C CYS A 45 21.20 10.38 -15.36
N ASN A 46 21.79 9.65 -16.30
CA ASN A 46 21.35 8.32 -16.70
C ASN A 46 22.48 7.35 -16.36
N THR A 47 22.21 6.37 -15.50
CA THR A 47 23.21 5.44 -14.97
C THR A 47 22.57 4.09 -14.66
N THR A 48 23.35 3.05 -14.44
CA THR A 48 22.89 1.77 -13.87
C THR A 48 23.30 1.63 -12.39
N SER A 49 23.99 2.63 -11.83
CA SER A 49 24.52 2.59 -10.47
C SER A 49 23.65 3.40 -9.49
N VAL A 50 23.14 2.72 -8.46
CA VAL A 50 22.44 3.38 -7.33
C VAL A 50 23.38 4.34 -6.60
N ASP A 51 24.66 4.00 -6.46
CA ASP A 51 25.64 4.85 -5.76
C ASP A 51 25.87 6.18 -6.47
N GLU A 52 25.85 6.20 -7.81
CA GLU A 52 25.94 7.44 -8.60
C GLU A 52 24.71 8.32 -8.41
N VAL A 53 23.52 7.71 -8.37
CA VAL A 53 22.26 8.42 -8.07
C VAL A 53 22.31 9.01 -6.67
N VAL A 54 22.70 8.22 -5.66
CA VAL A 54 22.82 8.69 -4.27
C VAL A 54 23.88 9.79 -4.15
N GLY A 55 25.01 9.67 -4.83
CA GLY A 55 26.05 10.70 -4.88
C GLY A 55 25.52 12.03 -5.42
N MET A 56 24.75 11.99 -6.51
CA MET A 56 24.08 13.17 -7.07
C MET A 56 23.04 13.74 -6.09
N LEU A 57 22.18 12.90 -5.51
CA LEU A 57 21.20 13.34 -4.51
C LEU A 57 21.90 14.02 -3.33
N ARG A 58 22.98 13.45 -2.77
CA ARG A 58 23.73 14.06 -1.67
C ARG A 58 24.30 15.44 -2.02
N ALA A 59 24.68 15.66 -3.27
CA ALA A 59 25.24 16.94 -3.70
C ALA A 59 24.18 18.05 -3.93
N HIS A 60 22.94 17.68 -4.25
CA HIS A 60 21.92 18.62 -4.71
C HIS A 60 20.64 18.68 -3.86
N PHE A 61 20.32 17.62 -3.12
CA PHE A 61 19.12 17.52 -2.30
C PHE A 61 19.09 18.61 -1.22
N GLY A 62 17.90 19.17 -0.97
CA GLY A 62 17.70 20.32 -0.09
C GLY A 62 17.66 21.66 -0.83
N ARG A 63 18.27 21.76 -2.03
CA ARG A 63 18.03 22.87 -2.97
C ARG A 63 16.80 22.60 -3.82
N THR A 64 16.67 21.35 -4.25
CA THR A 64 15.56 20.84 -5.05
C THR A 64 15.14 19.46 -4.54
N ASP A 65 13.97 19.01 -5.01
CA ASP A 65 13.47 17.66 -4.77
C ASP A 65 14.23 16.66 -5.67
N ALA A 66 14.13 15.38 -5.35
CA ALA A 66 14.72 14.30 -6.13
C ALA A 66 13.63 13.49 -6.84
N GLU A 67 13.93 13.06 -8.05
CA GLU A 67 13.10 12.15 -8.84
C GLU A 67 13.97 11.10 -9.54
N ALA A 68 13.56 9.84 -9.50
CA ALA A 68 14.22 8.75 -10.21
C ALA A 68 13.19 7.92 -10.98
N TYR A 69 13.49 7.68 -12.26
CA TYR A 69 12.78 6.74 -13.14
C TYR A 69 13.61 5.47 -13.22
N PHE A 70 12.98 4.32 -12.98
CA PHE A 70 13.66 3.04 -12.96
C PHE A 70 12.67 1.90 -13.26
N VAL A 71 13.21 0.70 -13.43
CA VAL A 71 12.43 -0.52 -13.58
C VAL A 71 12.52 -1.30 -12.27
N ALA A 72 11.40 -1.47 -11.59
CA ALA A 72 11.28 -2.36 -10.43
C ALA A 72 11.01 -3.79 -10.91
N SER A 73 11.54 -4.78 -10.19
CA SER A 73 11.17 -6.18 -10.37
C SER A 73 10.21 -6.58 -9.25
N LEU A 74 9.02 -7.06 -9.60
CA LEU A 74 7.98 -7.51 -8.66
C LEU A 74 8.16 -8.99 -8.26
N SER A 75 7.30 -9.47 -7.37
CA SER A 75 7.38 -10.84 -6.81
C SER A 75 7.24 -11.93 -7.86
N TYR A 76 6.45 -11.67 -8.92
CA TYR A 76 6.25 -12.59 -10.04
C TYR A 76 7.29 -12.42 -11.17
N GLU A 77 8.42 -11.76 -10.92
CA GLU A 77 9.43 -11.44 -11.96
C GLU A 77 8.89 -10.55 -13.10
N HIS A 78 7.76 -9.88 -12.85
CA HIS A 78 7.25 -8.82 -13.72
C HIS A 78 8.04 -7.53 -13.50
N PHE A 79 8.35 -6.84 -14.59
CA PHE A 79 9.06 -5.56 -14.58
C PHE A 79 8.08 -4.41 -14.68
N VAL A 80 8.23 -3.42 -13.80
CA VAL A 80 7.32 -2.27 -13.74
C VAL A 80 8.11 -0.98 -13.79
N HIS A 81 7.68 -0.06 -14.65
CA HIS A 81 8.26 1.28 -14.72
C HIS A 81 7.74 2.12 -13.55
N CYS A 82 8.66 2.49 -12.66
CA CYS A 82 8.37 3.24 -11.45
C CYS A 82 9.00 4.62 -11.48
N ILE A 83 8.33 5.55 -10.79
CA ILE A 83 8.84 6.87 -10.47
C ILE A 83 8.93 6.95 -8.95
N LEU A 84 10.14 7.17 -8.43
CA LEU A 84 10.40 7.41 -7.01
C LEU A 84 10.78 8.88 -6.82
N ARG A 85 10.16 9.53 -5.85
CA ARG A 85 10.37 10.94 -5.53
C ARG A 85 10.72 11.11 -4.06
N GLY A 86 11.68 11.99 -3.81
CA GLY A 86 12.05 12.46 -2.50
C GLY A 86 11.78 13.95 -2.42
N TYR A 87 10.92 14.38 -1.51
CA TYR A 87 10.57 15.79 -1.35
C TYR A 87 11.34 16.40 -0.19
N THR A 88 11.89 17.60 -0.37
CA THR A 88 12.47 18.39 0.73
C THR A 88 11.38 18.81 1.72
N ASP A 89 11.75 19.16 2.96
CA ASP A 89 10.79 19.66 3.94
C ASP A 89 10.14 20.96 3.48
N ARG A 90 10.89 21.78 2.71
CA ARG A 90 10.37 22.97 2.07
C ARG A 90 9.24 22.60 1.11
N SER A 91 9.45 21.62 0.24
CA SER A 91 8.43 21.18 -0.72
C SER A 91 7.23 20.54 -0.03
N GLU A 92 7.43 19.69 0.98
CA GLU A 92 6.32 19.08 1.75
C GLU A 92 5.46 20.13 2.49
N ARG A 93 6.09 21.24 2.94
CA ARG A 93 5.36 22.39 3.50
C ARG A 93 4.53 23.13 2.46
N LEU A 94 4.94 23.16 1.19
CA LEU A 94 4.19 23.82 0.11
C LEU A 94 3.13 22.91 -0.49
N LYS A 95 3.50 21.66 -0.82
CA LYS A 95 2.65 20.66 -1.44
C LYS A 95 2.96 19.29 -0.81
N PRO A 96 2.19 18.88 0.21
CA PRO A 96 2.43 17.63 0.92
C PRO A 96 2.05 16.44 0.05
N MET A 97 3.06 15.74 -0.45
CA MET A 97 2.95 14.54 -1.26
C MET A 97 3.41 13.29 -0.50
N GLY A 98 4.17 13.45 0.59
CA GLY A 98 4.86 12.36 1.30
C GLY A 98 6.38 12.52 1.18
N PRO A 99 7.17 12.43 2.27
CA PRO A 99 8.62 12.64 2.20
C PRO A 99 9.31 11.79 1.15
N ILE A 100 8.91 10.52 1.06
CA ILE A 100 9.23 9.61 -0.04
C ILE A 100 7.92 9.12 -0.63
N HIS A 101 7.84 9.15 -1.96
CA HIS A 101 6.64 8.82 -2.73
C HIS A 101 7.04 8.04 -3.97
N MET A 102 6.40 6.90 -4.21
CA MET A 102 6.62 6.07 -5.39
C MET A 102 5.31 5.75 -6.07
N HIS A 103 5.31 5.64 -7.39
CA HIS A 103 4.20 5.03 -8.11
C HIS A 103 4.65 4.35 -9.39
N ALA A 104 3.88 3.33 -9.81
CA ALA A 104 3.95 2.85 -11.17
C ALA A 104 3.41 3.90 -12.14
N ARG A 105 3.89 3.79 -13.39
CA ARG A 105 3.34 4.58 -14.49
C ARG A 105 1.86 4.24 -14.71
N GLU A 106 1.48 2.97 -14.55
CA GLU A 106 0.15 2.48 -14.82
C GLU A 106 -0.36 1.60 -13.67
N ILE A 107 -1.60 1.84 -13.22
CA ILE A 107 -2.24 1.02 -12.17
C ILE A 107 -2.36 -0.45 -12.56
N GLU A 108 -2.39 -0.72 -13.86
CA GLU A 108 -2.50 -2.06 -14.44
C GLU A 108 -1.27 -2.92 -14.14
N ASP A 109 -0.12 -2.28 -13.83
CA ASP A 109 1.12 -2.94 -13.42
C ASP A 109 1.01 -3.65 -12.06
N PHE A 110 0.03 -3.26 -11.22
CA PHE A 110 -0.21 -3.81 -9.88
C PHE A 110 -1.63 -4.39 -9.71
N SER A 111 -2.59 -3.91 -10.49
CA SER A 111 -3.97 -4.40 -10.48
C SER A 111 -4.36 -4.67 -11.92
N PRO A 112 -4.16 -5.90 -12.41
CA PRO A 112 -4.29 -6.20 -13.83
C PRO A 112 -5.73 -5.93 -14.29
N MET A 113 -5.89 -5.18 -15.37
CA MET A 113 -7.21 -4.97 -16.00
C MET A 113 -7.65 -6.19 -16.81
N HIS A 114 -6.71 -7.09 -17.12
CA HIS A 114 -6.95 -8.35 -17.80
C HIS A 114 -6.12 -9.47 -17.18
N MET A 115 -6.68 -10.67 -17.07
CA MET A 115 -5.97 -11.87 -16.64
C MET A 115 -6.09 -12.96 -17.71
N ASP A 116 -4.99 -13.62 -18.04
CA ASP A 116 -5.04 -14.80 -18.92
C ASP A 116 -5.25 -16.06 -18.07
N LEU A 117 -6.47 -16.61 -18.14
CA LEU A 117 -6.92 -17.68 -17.24
C LEU A 117 -7.37 -18.92 -18.01
N ALA A 118 -6.98 -20.09 -17.52
CA ALA A 118 -7.47 -21.38 -18.01
C ALA A 118 -8.83 -21.71 -17.37
N LEU A 119 -9.92 -21.11 -17.88
CA LEU A 119 -11.27 -21.23 -17.32
C LEU A 119 -11.84 -22.68 -17.35
N GLY A 120 -11.39 -23.48 -18.32
CA GLY A 120 -11.84 -24.85 -18.56
C GLY A 120 -13.31 -24.94 -18.98
N LYS A 121 -13.93 -26.13 -18.83
CA LYS A 121 -15.35 -26.35 -19.15
C LYS A 121 -16.22 -25.96 -17.96
N GLY A 122 -16.99 -24.88 -18.08
CA GLY A 122 -17.92 -24.42 -17.05
C GLY A 122 -18.32 -22.95 -17.25
N PRO A 123 -19.35 -22.45 -16.53
CA PRO A 123 -19.71 -21.04 -16.57
C PRO A 123 -18.57 -20.19 -15.99
N ARG A 124 -18.46 -18.95 -16.48
CA ARG A 124 -17.60 -17.93 -15.87
C ARG A 124 -18.05 -17.62 -14.45
N SER A 125 -17.11 -17.22 -13.61
CA SER A 125 -17.39 -16.83 -12.24
C SER A 125 -16.60 -15.56 -11.91
N VAL A 126 -17.30 -14.43 -11.95
CA VAL A 126 -16.76 -13.12 -11.60
C VAL A 126 -16.13 -13.13 -10.21
N GLN A 127 -16.77 -13.78 -9.24
CA GLN A 127 -16.24 -13.85 -7.88
C GLN A 127 -14.92 -14.63 -7.82
N ALA A 128 -14.82 -15.76 -8.52
CA ALA A 128 -13.58 -16.54 -8.57
C ALA A 128 -12.45 -15.79 -9.30
N GLU A 129 -12.79 -15.12 -10.40
CA GLU A 129 -11.88 -14.25 -11.16
C GLU A 129 -11.38 -13.08 -10.28
N ALA A 130 -12.26 -12.47 -9.48
CA ALA A 130 -11.91 -11.42 -8.53
C ALA A 130 -10.98 -11.92 -7.40
N VAL A 131 -11.20 -13.14 -6.87
CA VAL A 131 -10.30 -13.75 -5.88
C VAL A 131 -8.88 -13.90 -6.45
N LEU A 132 -8.74 -14.27 -7.72
CA LEU A 132 -7.44 -14.37 -8.38
C LEU A 132 -6.77 -13.00 -8.55
N ALA A 133 -7.52 -11.99 -8.99
CA ALA A 133 -7.02 -10.62 -9.08
C ALA A 133 -6.50 -10.10 -7.73
N TRP A 134 -7.17 -10.46 -6.64
CA TRP A 134 -6.72 -10.12 -5.29
C TRP A 134 -5.37 -10.73 -4.91
N HIS A 135 -5.17 -12.02 -5.20
CA HIS A 135 -3.90 -12.69 -4.93
C HIS A 135 -2.74 -12.03 -5.69
N MET A 136 -2.96 -11.72 -6.97
CA MET A 136 -1.96 -11.04 -7.79
C MET A 136 -1.60 -9.65 -7.23
N ALA A 137 -2.61 -8.83 -6.92
CA ALA A 137 -2.38 -7.48 -6.44
C ALA A 137 -1.75 -7.41 -5.03
N LEU A 138 -2.18 -8.27 -4.11
CA LEU A 138 -1.73 -8.21 -2.72
C LEU A 138 -0.23 -8.52 -2.58
N GLU A 139 0.25 -9.56 -3.27
CA GLU A 139 1.65 -9.98 -3.18
C GLU A 139 2.62 -8.89 -3.66
N ASP A 140 2.26 -8.19 -4.74
CA ASP A 140 3.08 -7.11 -5.28
C ASP A 140 3.00 -5.84 -4.40
N ILE A 141 1.84 -5.54 -3.82
CA ILE A 141 1.68 -4.40 -2.89
C ILE A 141 2.46 -4.63 -1.60
N ASP A 142 2.37 -5.82 -0.99
CA ASP A 142 3.09 -6.16 0.23
C ASP A 142 4.61 -6.09 0.00
N ASP A 143 5.10 -6.73 -1.07
CA ASP A 143 6.52 -6.74 -1.40
C ASP A 143 7.06 -5.33 -1.69
N VAL A 144 6.38 -4.54 -2.53
CA VAL A 144 6.84 -3.19 -2.86
C VAL A 144 6.76 -2.25 -1.67
N LEU A 145 5.68 -2.31 -0.87
CA LEU A 145 5.58 -1.49 0.34
C LEU A 145 6.70 -1.81 1.32
N LEU A 146 7.03 -3.09 1.50
CA LEU A 146 8.14 -3.53 2.35
C LEU A 146 9.49 -3.08 1.80
N ARG A 147 9.75 -3.21 0.49
CA ARG A 147 11.02 -2.76 -0.10
C ARG A 147 11.16 -1.23 -0.11
N LEU A 148 10.06 -0.50 -0.08
CA LEU A 148 10.07 0.96 0.10
C LEU A 148 10.30 1.37 1.56
N CYS A 149 9.64 0.71 2.52
CA CYS A 149 9.60 1.16 3.92
C CYS A 149 10.54 0.42 4.86
N ALA A 150 10.95 -0.80 4.53
CA ALA A 150 11.92 -1.59 5.25
C ALA A 150 13.02 -2.10 4.30
N PRO A 151 13.65 -1.23 3.50
CA PRO A 151 14.66 -1.65 2.52
C PRO A 151 15.89 -2.29 3.16
N ASP A 152 16.15 -1.96 4.43
CA ASP A 152 17.25 -2.48 5.21
C ASP A 152 16.91 -2.50 6.72
N ALA A 153 17.87 -2.89 7.55
CA ALA A 153 17.71 -2.99 9.01
C ALA A 153 17.85 -1.65 9.76
N SER A 154 17.92 -0.51 9.06
CA SER A 154 18.23 0.79 9.68
C SER A 154 17.06 1.41 10.45
N GLY A 155 15.82 1.03 10.13
CA GLY A 155 14.62 1.62 10.73
C GLY A 155 14.40 3.10 10.37
N ARG A 156 15.02 3.61 9.27
CA ARG A 156 14.90 5.02 8.85
C ARG A 156 13.47 5.46 8.49
N VAL A 157 12.61 4.51 8.11
CA VAL A 157 11.22 4.74 7.75
C VAL A 157 10.36 4.06 8.82
N PRO A 158 9.75 4.81 9.75
CA PRO A 158 8.89 4.22 10.78
C PRO A 158 7.50 3.87 10.28
N THR A 159 7.01 4.51 9.22
CA THR A 159 5.66 4.29 8.69
C THR A 159 5.54 4.60 7.21
N GLY A 160 4.60 3.91 6.56
CA GLY A 160 4.30 4.06 5.15
C GLY A 160 2.89 3.56 4.81
N GLY A 161 2.54 3.65 3.54
CA GLY A 161 1.29 3.05 3.06
C GLY A 161 1.07 3.13 1.56
N CYS A 162 -0.03 2.56 1.12
CA CYS A 162 -0.38 2.43 -0.30
C CYS A 162 -1.85 2.80 -0.56
N THR A 163 -2.13 3.49 -1.66
CA THR A 163 -3.48 3.83 -2.11
C THR A 163 -3.53 4.12 -3.62
N THR A 164 -4.72 4.14 -4.21
CA THR A 164 -4.94 4.58 -5.61
C THR A 164 -5.14 6.10 -5.74
N ALA A 165 -5.06 6.83 -4.63
CA ALA A 165 -5.08 8.29 -4.61
C ALA A 165 -3.67 8.88 -4.73
N ARG A 166 -3.52 9.97 -5.48
CA ARG A 166 -2.23 10.68 -5.64
C ARG A 166 -1.64 11.26 -4.35
N THR A 167 -2.42 11.30 -3.27
CA THR A 167 -2.04 11.91 -1.99
C THR A 167 -2.11 10.90 -0.87
N TRP A 168 -1.22 11.02 0.10
CA TRP A 168 -1.23 10.20 1.31
C TRP A 168 -2.51 10.46 2.13
N LEU A 169 -3.49 9.55 2.00
CA LEU A 169 -4.75 9.59 2.74
C LEU A 169 -4.55 9.18 4.21
N ALA A 170 -5.58 9.40 5.02
CA ALA A 170 -5.68 8.83 6.36
C ALA A 170 -5.38 7.31 6.32
N PRO A 171 -4.56 6.75 7.23
CA PRO A 171 -4.21 5.33 7.24
C PRO A 171 -5.39 4.36 7.09
N VAL A 172 -6.53 4.60 7.75
CA VAL A 172 -7.73 3.75 7.60
C VAL A 172 -8.38 3.81 6.22
N ALA A 173 -8.07 4.82 5.41
CA ALA A 173 -8.53 4.99 4.03
C ALA A 173 -7.52 4.48 2.99
N LEU A 174 -6.34 4.00 3.42
CA LEU A 174 -5.37 3.35 2.57
C LEU A 174 -5.79 1.89 2.30
N CYS A 175 -5.23 1.28 1.25
CA CYS A 175 -5.37 -0.16 1.02
C CYS A 175 -4.26 -0.95 1.71
N ALA A 176 -3.13 -0.32 2.05
CA ALA A 176 -2.11 -0.91 2.90
C ALA A 176 -1.40 0.12 3.78
N THR A 177 -0.96 -0.29 4.97
CA THR A 177 -0.12 0.47 5.90
C THR A 177 1.06 -0.37 6.35
N TYR A 178 2.19 0.30 6.57
CA TYR A 178 3.38 -0.28 7.18
C TYR A 178 3.68 0.48 8.47
N ASN A 179 3.98 -0.26 9.54
CA ASN A 179 4.49 0.27 10.80
C ASN A 179 5.75 -0.52 11.18
N ALA A 180 6.86 0.17 11.37
CA ALA A 180 8.16 -0.45 11.70
C ALA A 180 8.15 -1.13 13.08
N ASP A 181 7.26 -0.71 13.96
CA ASP A 181 7.05 -1.29 15.28
C ASP A 181 5.55 -1.55 15.50
N ALA A 182 5.18 -2.81 15.73
CA ALA A 182 3.80 -3.19 16.02
C ALA A 182 3.24 -2.53 17.30
N ARG A 183 4.11 -2.06 18.22
CA ARG A 183 3.70 -1.30 19.40
C ARG A 183 3.03 0.02 19.05
N ASP A 184 3.34 0.57 17.88
CA ASP A 184 2.81 1.84 17.40
C ASP A 184 1.58 1.65 16.48
N ILE A 185 1.01 0.45 16.35
CA ILE A 185 -0.09 0.21 15.37
C ILE A 185 -1.32 1.11 15.58
N ALA A 186 -1.59 1.52 16.83
CA ALA A 186 -2.68 2.46 17.15
C ALA A 186 -2.44 3.89 16.58
N ARG A 187 -1.21 4.20 16.16
CA ARG A 187 -0.85 5.43 15.45
C ARG A 187 -1.69 5.64 14.19
N ASP A 188 -2.01 4.56 13.47
CA ASP A 188 -2.83 4.62 12.26
C ASP A 188 -4.20 5.28 12.55
N LEU A 189 -4.82 4.95 13.68
CA LEU A 189 -6.09 5.54 14.13
C LEU A 189 -5.93 7.02 14.51
N ALA A 190 -4.86 7.36 15.26
CA ALA A 190 -4.60 8.74 15.66
C ALA A 190 -4.31 9.65 14.46
N LEU A 191 -3.46 9.21 13.53
CA LEU A 191 -3.17 9.91 12.29
C LEU A 191 -4.42 10.06 11.42
N SER A 192 -5.24 9.01 11.33
CA SER A 192 -6.49 9.07 10.58
C SER A 192 -7.46 10.09 11.17
N TRP A 193 -7.62 10.09 12.49
CA TRP A 193 -8.50 11.01 13.18
C TRP A 193 -8.02 12.46 13.02
N LEU A 194 -6.74 12.75 13.25
CA LEU A 194 -6.18 14.09 13.08
C LEU A 194 -6.23 14.57 11.62
N CYS A 195 -5.96 13.68 10.66
CA CYS A 195 -6.07 14.01 9.23
C CYS A 195 -7.49 14.46 8.86
N LEU A 196 -8.50 13.81 9.43
CA LEU A 196 -9.90 14.09 9.11
C LEU A 196 -10.50 15.24 9.95
N HIS A 197 -10.13 15.33 11.23
CA HIS A 197 -10.64 16.33 12.17
C HIS A 197 -9.95 17.68 11.96
N ASP A 198 -8.61 17.71 12.03
CA ASP A 198 -7.81 18.94 11.92
C ASP A 198 -7.54 19.31 10.45
N LYS A 199 -7.95 18.46 9.50
CA LYS A 199 -7.62 18.58 8.06
C LYS A 199 -6.12 18.55 7.79
N GLU A 200 -5.38 17.93 8.69
CA GLU A 200 -3.93 17.78 8.60
C GLU A 200 -3.54 16.80 7.50
N ARG A 201 -2.32 16.96 7.02
CA ARG A 201 -1.76 16.08 5.99
C ARG A 201 -0.90 15.03 6.67
N VAL A 202 -1.20 13.75 6.43
CA VAL A 202 -0.50 12.62 7.07
C VAL A 202 1.01 12.76 6.91
N SER A 203 1.49 13.16 5.74
CA SER A 203 2.93 13.36 5.48
C SER A 203 3.64 14.32 6.44
N ARG A 204 2.91 15.27 7.05
CA ARG A 204 3.47 16.26 8.01
C ARG A 204 3.47 15.78 9.45
N ILE A 205 2.54 14.91 9.80
CA ILE A 205 2.30 14.49 11.18
C ILE A 205 2.69 13.03 11.45
N ALA A 206 2.97 12.26 10.39
CA ALA A 206 3.37 10.85 10.48
C ALA A 206 4.65 10.63 11.29
N GLY A 207 5.50 11.65 11.44
CA GLY A 207 6.70 11.63 12.29
C GLY A 207 6.50 11.92 13.77
N LEU A 208 5.35 12.45 14.18
CA LEU A 208 5.14 12.87 15.56
C LEU A 208 5.14 11.66 16.51
N PRO A 209 5.83 11.68 17.65
CA PRO A 209 5.80 10.55 18.58
C PRO A 209 4.36 10.24 19.03
N LEU A 210 4.09 8.98 19.39
CA LEU A 210 2.74 8.51 19.72
C LEU A 210 2.07 9.36 20.81
N GLU A 211 2.84 9.79 21.82
CA GLU A 211 2.37 10.67 22.89
C GLU A 211 1.95 12.07 22.39
N ALA A 212 2.64 12.61 21.38
CA ALA A 212 2.26 13.89 20.78
C ALA A 212 0.97 13.75 19.96
N LEU A 213 0.81 12.64 19.24
CA LEU A 213 -0.45 12.34 18.54
C LEU A 213 -1.60 12.18 19.53
N ARG A 214 -1.37 11.43 20.62
CA ARG A 214 -2.33 11.26 21.71
C ARG A 214 -2.74 12.60 22.32
N ALA A 215 -1.79 13.46 22.70
CA ALA A 215 -2.06 14.76 23.28
C ALA A 215 -2.93 15.64 22.36
N ARG A 216 -2.71 15.58 21.04
CA ARG A 216 -3.54 16.31 20.06
C ARG A 216 -4.98 15.78 20.01
N VAL A 217 -5.16 14.46 20.02
CA VAL A 217 -6.51 13.86 20.09
C VAL A 217 -7.17 14.21 21.44
N GLU A 218 -6.41 14.21 22.53
CA GLU A 218 -6.91 14.59 23.86
C GLU A 218 -7.35 16.05 23.95
N ALA A 219 -6.67 16.96 23.24
CA ALA A 219 -7.02 18.38 23.23
C ALA A 219 -8.36 18.68 22.53
N ALA A 220 -8.86 17.78 21.69
CA ALA A 220 -10.14 17.96 21.01
C ALA A 220 -11.34 17.88 21.97
N PRO A 221 -12.48 18.53 21.62
CA PRO A 221 -13.69 18.46 22.44
C PRO A 221 -14.18 17.02 22.67
N ARG A 222 -14.70 16.75 23.86
CA ARG A 222 -15.35 15.45 24.16
C ARG A 222 -16.50 15.19 23.21
N GLY A 223 -16.61 13.96 22.71
CA GLY A 223 -17.63 13.56 21.75
C GLY A 223 -17.37 14.01 20.31
N ALA A 224 -16.22 14.63 20.02
CA ALA A 224 -15.82 14.93 18.65
C ALA A 224 -15.68 13.63 17.83
N CYS A 225 -16.21 13.63 16.62
CA CYS A 225 -16.16 12.49 15.71
C CYS A 225 -15.82 12.92 14.29
N VAL A 226 -15.15 12.05 13.56
CA VAL A 226 -14.87 12.25 12.13
C VAL A 226 -15.69 11.26 11.30
N ALA A 227 -16.26 11.74 10.21
CA ALA A 227 -16.96 10.89 9.26
C ALA A 227 -15.94 10.16 8.37
N LEU A 228 -16.15 8.87 8.20
CA LEU A 228 -15.38 8.03 7.30
C LEU A 228 -16.25 7.74 6.07
N ARG A 229 -15.74 8.10 4.90
CA ARG A 229 -16.46 7.86 3.64
C ARG A 229 -16.24 6.42 3.22
N HIS A 230 -17.32 5.65 3.21
CA HIS A 230 -17.40 4.37 2.52
C HIS A 230 -17.85 4.56 1.07
N VAL A 231 -17.33 3.70 0.19
CA VAL A 231 -17.71 3.66 -1.23
C VAL A 231 -19.22 3.40 -1.42
N ARG A 232 -19.86 2.67 -0.50
CA ARG A 232 -21.31 2.36 -0.54
C ARG A 232 -22.19 3.14 0.45
N GLY A 233 -21.79 4.35 0.86
CA GLY A 233 -22.72 5.31 1.51
C GLY A 233 -23.12 5.05 2.97
N HIS A 234 -22.59 4.01 3.63
CA HIS A 234 -22.69 3.90 5.09
C HIS A 234 -21.71 4.88 5.72
N SER A 235 -22.21 5.95 6.34
CA SER A 235 -21.36 6.86 7.10
C SER A 235 -20.98 6.19 8.42
N SER A 236 -19.77 5.63 8.50
CA SER A 236 -19.18 5.29 9.80
C SER A 236 -18.50 6.52 10.38
N SER A 237 -18.37 6.54 11.70
CA SER A 237 -17.69 7.63 12.40
C SER A 237 -16.62 7.08 13.34
N LEU A 238 -15.46 7.73 13.38
CA LEU A 238 -14.43 7.46 14.37
C LEU A 238 -14.47 8.55 15.43
N SER A 239 -14.86 8.18 16.65
CA SER A 239 -14.91 9.13 17.77
C SER A 239 -13.54 9.34 18.39
N ARG A 240 -13.33 10.54 18.95
CA ARG A 240 -12.16 10.87 19.77
C ARG A 240 -11.95 9.84 20.88
N GLU A 241 -13.01 9.47 21.59
CA GLU A 241 -12.96 8.53 22.71
C GLU A 241 -12.55 7.12 22.28
N THR A 242 -13.03 6.64 21.11
CA THR A 242 -12.59 5.36 20.55
C THR A 242 -11.10 5.37 20.24
N VAL A 243 -10.58 6.46 19.64
CA VAL A 243 -9.14 6.60 19.36
C VAL A 243 -8.32 6.59 20.64
N LEU A 244 -8.73 7.36 21.67
CA LEU A 244 -8.02 7.40 22.95
C LEU A 244 -8.05 6.06 23.68
N LYS A 245 -9.17 5.33 23.63
CA LYS A 245 -9.25 3.98 24.19
C LYS A 245 -8.34 3.02 23.43
N ALA A 246 -8.28 3.08 22.10
CA ALA A 246 -7.38 2.27 21.31
C ALA A 246 -5.91 2.59 21.65
N LEU A 247 -5.53 3.86 21.75
CA LEU A 247 -4.18 4.28 22.16
C LEU A 247 -3.79 3.80 23.58
N ALA A 248 -4.77 3.60 24.46
CA ALA A 248 -4.55 3.04 25.80
C ALA A 248 -4.61 1.51 25.85
N THR A 249 -5.07 0.85 24.78
CA THR A 249 -5.18 -0.61 24.70
C THR A 249 -3.80 -1.21 24.46
N PRO A 250 -3.44 -2.34 25.10
CA PRO A 250 -2.17 -3.01 24.83
C PRO A 250 -2.00 -3.29 23.33
N PRO A 251 -0.86 -2.95 22.71
CA PRO A 251 -0.68 -3.13 21.26
C PRO A 251 -0.84 -4.59 20.79
N SER A 252 -0.48 -5.56 21.65
CA SER A 252 -0.70 -6.98 21.36
C SER A 252 -2.18 -7.33 21.23
N ALA A 253 -3.04 -6.78 22.09
CA ALA A 253 -4.47 -7.01 22.04
C ALA A 253 -5.12 -6.37 20.81
N LEU A 254 -4.66 -5.17 20.41
CA LEU A 254 -5.08 -4.55 19.15
C LEU A 254 -4.68 -5.41 17.95
N LEU A 255 -3.44 -5.89 17.93
CA LEU A 255 -2.93 -6.71 16.84
C LEU A 255 -3.65 -8.05 16.75
N GLU A 256 -3.89 -8.72 17.87
CA GLU A 256 -4.67 -9.96 17.94
C GLU A 256 -6.10 -9.74 17.44
N ALA A 257 -6.72 -8.60 17.76
CA ALA A 257 -8.06 -8.26 17.26
C ALA A 257 -8.06 -7.98 15.74
N LEU A 258 -7.03 -7.33 15.21
CA LEU A 258 -6.85 -7.14 13.76
C LEU A 258 -6.64 -8.48 13.04
N GLU A 259 -5.83 -9.37 13.59
CA GLU A 259 -5.61 -10.72 13.05
C GLU A 259 -6.90 -11.55 13.08
N ALA A 260 -7.66 -11.49 14.17
CA ALA A 260 -8.96 -12.15 14.29
C ALA A 260 -9.99 -11.58 13.30
N ALA A 261 -10.04 -10.26 13.12
CA ALA A 261 -10.91 -9.61 12.14
C ALA A 261 -10.54 -10.00 10.70
N ALA A 262 -9.25 -10.05 10.37
CA ALA A 262 -8.78 -10.52 9.05
C ALA A 262 -9.06 -12.02 8.78
N ALA A 263 -9.12 -12.83 9.83
CA ALA A 263 -9.46 -14.25 9.77
C ALA A 263 -10.97 -14.52 9.73
N ALA A 264 -11.81 -13.51 9.94
CA ALA A 264 -13.25 -13.67 10.00
C ALA A 264 -13.82 -14.22 8.67
N PRO A 265 -14.86 -15.08 8.72
CA PRO A 265 -15.58 -15.53 7.53
C PRO A 265 -16.09 -14.37 6.68
N ASP A 266 -15.80 -14.39 5.38
CA ASP A 266 -16.67 -13.76 4.38
C ASP A 266 -17.34 -14.88 3.56
N GLY A 267 -18.67 -14.94 3.60
CA GLY A 267 -19.44 -16.02 2.97
C GLY A 267 -19.34 -16.01 1.45
N ALA A 268 -19.34 -14.84 0.83
CA ALA A 268 -19.25 -14.69 -0.62
C ALA A 268 -17.84 -15.05 -1.10
N TRP A 269 -16.82 -14.62 -0.37
CA TRP A 269 -15.43 -14.98 -0.61
C TRP A 269 -15.20 -16.49 -0.50
N ARG A 270 -15.62 -17.11 0.62
CA ARG A 270 -15.49 -18.56 0.84
C ARG A 270 -16.17 -19.40 -0.23
N ALA A 271 -17.31 -18.94 -0.74
CA ALA A 271 -18.01 -19.61 -1.82
C ALA A 271 -17.23 -19.56 -3.15
N ALA A 272 -16.45 -18.50 -3.38
CA ALA A 272 -15.66 -18.30 -4.59
C ALA A 272 -14.28 -19.01 -4.56
N GLU A 273 -13.68 -19.17 -3.38
CA GLU A 273 -12.33 -19.74 -3.20
C GLU A 273 -12.10 -21.10 -3.90
N PRO A 274 -13.01 -22.10 -3.82
CA PRO A 274 -12.78 -23.39 -4.48
C PRO A 274 -12.66 -23.27 -5.99
N ARG A 275 -13.50 -22.43 -6.60
CA ARG A 275 -13.48 -22.20 -8.05
C ARG A 275 -12.26 -21.39 -8.48
N ALA A 276 -11.86 -20.40 -7.68
CA ALA A 276 -10.64 -19.65 -7.92
C ALA A 276 -9.42 -20.57 -7.91
N ARG A 277 -9.32 -21.47 -6.93
CA ARG A 277 -8.24 -22.46 -6.83
C ARG A 277 -8.19 -23.36 -8.06
N GLU A 278 -9.32 -23.89 -8.51
CA GLU A 278 -9.39 -24.73 -9.72
C GLU A 278 -8.86 -23.98 -10.97
N ILE A 279 -9.26 -22.72 -11.14
CA ILE A 279 -8.79 -21.88 -12.26
C ILE A 279 -7.28 -21.62 -12.14
N TYR A 280 -6.79 -21.30 -10.94
CA TYR A 280 -5.36 -21.08 -10.68
C TYR A 280 -4.53 -22.32 -11.04
N GLU A 281 -4.90 -23.48 -10.49
CA GLU A 281 -4.20 -24.75 -10.73
C GLU A 281 -4.15 -25.14 -12.21
N ARG A 282 -5.22 -24.83 -12.97
CA ARG A 282 -5.24 -25.01 -14.42
C ARG A 282 -4.40 -24.00 -15.18
N THR A 283 -4.25 -22.80 -14.65
CA THR A 283 -3.50 -21.71 -15.29
C THR A 283 -1.99 -21.87 -15.06
N LEU A 284 -1.58 -22.45 -13.93
CA LEU A 284 -0.18 -22.66 -13.54
C LEU A 284 0.73 -23.23 -14.65
N PRO A 285 0.37 -24.29 -15.40
CA PRO A 285 1.25 -24.86 -16.42
C PRO A 285 1.53 -23.93 -17.61
N PHE A 286 0.72 -22.89 -17.78
CA PHE A 286 0.84 -21.92 -18.87
C PHE A 286 1.55 -20.64 -18.48
N ARG A 287 1.85 -20.43 -17.18
CA ARG A 287 2.72 -19.34 -16.74
C ARG A 287 4.15 -19.68 -17.15
N GLY A 288 4.63 -19.06 -18.23
CA GLY A 288 6.01 -19.15 -18.69
C GLY A 288 6.99 -18.44 -17.75
N ARG A 289 8.29 -18.71 -17.93
CA ARG A 289 9.39 -18.14 -17.14
C ARG A 289 9.66 -16.64 -17.42
N ASP A 290 9.09 -16.10 -18.50
CA ASP A 290 9.45 -14.78 -19.03
C ASP A 290 8.25 -13.80 -19.11
N GLY A 291 7.11 -14.09 -18.45
CA GLY A 291 5.95 -13.18 -18.41
C GLY A 291 5.25 -12.92 -19.75
N GLN A 292 5.81 -13.38 -20.88
CA GLN A 292 5.16 -13.40 -22.18
C GLN A 292 4.35 -14.68 -22.31
N GLY A 293 3.05 -14.57 -22.11
CA GLY A 293 2.10 -15.63 -22.45
C GLY A 293 2.28 -16.08 -23.90
N THR A 294 2.08 -17.37 -24.15
CA THR A 294 1.96 -17.91 -25.50
C THR A 294 0.85 -17.17 -26.23
N GLU A 295 1.11 -16.77 -27.48
CA GLU A 295 0.20 -15.95 -28.30
C GLU A 295 -1.26 -16.40 -28.15
N THR A 296 -2.12 -15.44 -27.78
CA THR A 296 -3.58 -15.58 -27.73
C THR A 296 -4.14 -15.69 -29.16
N GLY A 297 -3.85 -16.82 -29.82
CA GLY A 297 -4.44 -17.23 -31.07
C GLY A 297 -5.68 -18.10 -30.87
N ASP A 298 -6.43 -18.32 -31.95
CA ASP A 298 -7.54 -19.27 -32.02
C ASP A 298 -7.00 -20.69 -31.76
N GLY A 299 -7.10 -21.15 -30.50
CA GLY A 299 -6.48 -22.39 -30.02
C GLY A 299 -5.70 -22.28 -28.70
N SER A 300 -5.51 -21.08 -28.14
CA SER A 300 -4.91 -20.93 -26.80
C SER A 300 -5.80 -21.54 -25.71
N PRO A 301 -5.24 -22.32 -24.77
CA PRO A 301 -5.98 -22.84 -23.62
C PRO A 301 -6.33 -21.76 -22.59
N LEU A 302 -5.79 -20.54 -22.76
CA LEU A 302 -6.06 -19.39 -21.92
C LEU A 302 -7.13 -18.49 -22.54
N SER A 303 -8.03 -18.01 -21.70
CA SER A 303 -8.99 -16.97 -22.05
C SER A 303 -8.58 -15.66 -21.40
N GLN A 304 -8.58 -14.58 -22.18
CA GLN A 304 -8.38 -13.24 -21.64
C GLN A 304 -9.64 -12.80 -20.89
N VAL A 305 -9.49 -12.48 -19.61
CA VAL A 305 -10.55 -12.10 -18.68
C VAL A 305 -10.38 -10.63 -18.33
N GLU A 306 -11.26 -9.77 -18.84
CA GLU A 306 -11.33 -8.35 -18.46
C GLU A 306 -11.97 -8.17 -17.07
N ILE A 307 -11.35 -7.31 -16.24
CA ILE A 307 -11.90 -6.88 -14.96
C ILE A 307 -13.04 -5.90 -15.19
N THR A 308 -14.25 -6.37 -14.97
CA THR A 308 -15.49 -5.58 -15.09
C THR A 308 -15.86 -4.86 -13.79
N LEU A 309 -16.91 -4.03 -13.85
CA LEU A 309 -17.49 -3.39 -12.66
C LEU A 309 -17.90 -4.41 -11.58
N ASP A 310 -18.44 -5.57 -11.97
CA ASP A 310 -18.86 -6.60 -11.01
C ASP A 310 -17.67 -7.18 -10.22
N HIS A 311 -16.49 -7.28 -10.86
CA HIS A 311 -15.27 -7.67 -10.17
C HIS A 311 -14.85 -6.60 -9.15
N PHE A 312 -14.87 -5.32 -9.58
CA PHE A 312 -14.54 -4.19 -8.72
C PHE A 312 -15.46 -4.14 -7.49
N GLU A 313 -16.77 -4.26 -7.70
CA GLU A 313 -17.77 -4.27 -6.64
C GLU A 313 -17.55 -5.42 -5.65
N PHE A 314 -17.28 -6.63 -6.16
CA PHE A 314 -16.96 -7.78 -5.32
C PHE A 314 -15.70 -7.54 -4.49
N LEU A 315 -14.64 -6.98 -5.07
CA LEU A 315 -13.38 -6.68 -4.38
C LEU A 315 -13.56 -5.61 -3.29
N VAL A 316 -14.31 -4.55 -3.56
CA VAL A 316 -14.59 -3.49 -2.57
C VAL A 316 -15.27 -4.08 -1.32
N ASP A 317 -16.21 -5.00 -1.51
CA ASP A 317 -17.03 -5.53 -0.42
C ASP A 317 -16.42 -6.74 0.28
N HIS A 318 -15.73 -7.61 -0.48
CA HIS A 318 -15.37 -8.96 -0.04
C HIS A 318 -13.86 -9.26 -0.06
N ALA A 319 -13.01 -8.41 -0.65
CA ALA A 319 -11.56 -8.63 -0.64
C ALA A 319 -11.03 -8.84 0.77
N ARG A 320 -10.30 -9.94 0.99
CA ARG A 320 -9.77 -10.24 2.32
C ARG A 320 -8.74 -9.21 2.77
N PHE A 321 -8.61 -9.11 4.08
CA PHE A 321 -7.54 -8.37 4.73
C PHE A 321 -6.37 -9.30 5.02
N TYR A 322 -5.19 -8.73 4.96
CA TYR A 322 -3.92 -9.37 5.25
C TYR A 322 -3.24 -8.62 6.39
N VAL A 323 -2.86 -9.34 7.44
CA VAL A 323 -2.12 -8.82 8.58
C VAL A 323 -0.85 -9.64 8.71
N ARG A 324 0.31 -9.00 8.56
CA ARG A 324 1.61 -9.67 8.57
C ARG A 324 2.50 -9.06 9.64
N ARG A 325 2.86 -9.88 10.63
CA ARG A 325 3.97 -9.55 11.55
C ARG A 325 5.30 -9.74 10.83
N LEU A 326 6.20 -8.79 10.99
CA LEU A 326 7.51 -8.81 10.37
C LEU A 326 8.57 -9.32 11.35
N PRO A 327 9.64 -9.98 10.88
CA PRO A 327 10.73 -10.46 11.75
C PRO A 327 11.37 -9.36 12.60
N GLY A 328 11.38 -8.11 12.10
CA GLY A 328 11.90 -6.94 12.81
C GLY A 328 10.95 -6.35 13.87
N GLY A 329 9.80 -6.97 14.15
CA GLY A 329 8.81 -6.46 15.11
C GLY A 329 7.79 -5.49 14.51
N GLY A 330 7.92 -5.14 13.24
CA GLY A 330 6.93 -4.34 12.50
C GLY A 330 5.70 -5.13 12.08
N VAL A 331 4.75 -4.43 11.46
CA VAL A 331 3.50 -4.99 10.96
C VAL A 331 3.08 -4.33 9.65
N VAL A 332 2.54 -5.13 8.74
CA VAL A 332 1.83 -4.66 7.54
C VAL A 332 0.35 -5.02 7.66
N LEU A 333 -0.51 -4.06 7.37
CA LEU A 333 -1.92 -4.27 7.11
C LEU A 333 -2.15 -4.03 5.62
N ALA A 334 -2.83 -4.93 4.92
CA ALA A 334 -3.07 -4.78 3.49
C ALA A 334 -4.39 -5.41 3.03
N THR A 335 -4.89 -4.96 1.89
CA THR A 335 -6.02 -5.54 1.13
C THR A 335 -5.89 -5.11 -0.34
N HIS A 336 -6.92 -5.36 -1.15
CA HIS A 336 -6.95 -4.93 -2.55
C HIS A 336 -6.85 -3.41 -2.70
N PRO A 337 -6.20 -2.85 -3.74
CA PRO A 337 -6.16 -1.42 -4.05
C PRO A 337 -7.52 -0.69 -4.07
N TYR A 338 -8.60 -1.43 -4.29
CA TYR A 338 -9.95 -0.90 -4.37
C TYR A 338 -10.66 -0.85 -3.01
N ARG A 339 -10.11 -1.50 -1.98
CA ARG A 339 -10.68 -1.58 -0.64
C ARG A 339 -9.84 -0.78 0.35
N THR A 340 -10.51 -0.14 1.30
CA THR A 340 -9.86 0.60 2.41
C THR A 340 -9.64 -0.32 3.61
N LEU A 341 -8.68 0.00 4.48
CA LEU A 341 -8.45 -0.71 5.75
C LEU A 341 -9.50 -0.44 6.84
N TRP A 342 -10.42 0.52 6.66
CA TRP A 342 -11.40 0.84 7.71
C TRP A 342 -12.24 -0.35 8.19
N PRO A 343 -12.83 -1.22 7.33
CA PRO A 343 -13.61 -2.35 7.83
C PRO A 343 -12.81 -3.26 8.77
N LEU A 344 -11.53 -3.52 8.45
CA LEU A 344 -10.63 -4.28 9.34
C LEU A 344 -10.50 -3.62 10.71
N TRP A 345 -10.23 -2.31 10.75
CA TRP A 345 -10.13 -1.55 11.99
C TRP A 345 -11.46 -1.50 12.75
N SER A 346 -12.56 -1.29 12.05
CA SER A 346 -13.90 -1.23 12.60
C SER A 346 -14.25 -2.52 13.34
N ASP A 347 -14.03 -3.66 12.69
CA ASP A 347 -14.34 -4.97 13.24
C ASP A 347 -13.44 -5.29 14.46
N ALA A 348 -12.15 -4.97 14.38
CA ALA A 348 -11.23 -5.13 15.50
C ALA A 348 -11.61 -4.25 16.72
N LEU A 349 -11.98 -2.98 16.47
CA LEU A 349 -12.42 -2.06 17.52
C LEU A 349 -13.75 -2.49 18.16
N PHE A 350 -14.68 -3.03 17.37
CA PHE A 350 -15.94 -3.59 17.86
C PHE A 350 -15.71 -4.84 18.70
N ALA A 351 -14.86 -5.77 18.25
CA ALA A 351 -14.50 -6.98 18.97
C ALA A 351 -13.86 -6.69 20.35
N LEU A 352 -13.11 -5.60 20.44
CA LEU A 352 -12.51 -5.12 21.70
C LEU A 352 -13.47 -4.27 22.57
N GLY A 353 -14.71 -4.02 22.12
CA GLY A 353 -15.68 -3.18 22.83
C GLY A 353 -15.29 -1.70 22.89
N LEU A 354 -14.44 -1.25 21.98
CA LEU A 354 -13.96 0.15 21.90
C LEU A 354 -14.88 1.04 21.05
N MET A 355 -15.68 0.40 20.20
CA MET A 355 -16.67 1.02 19.33
C MET A 355 -17.99 0.25 19.44
N SER A 356 -19.11 0.97 19.35
CA SER A 356 -20.48 0.45 19.52
C SER A 356 -21.27 0.46 18.22
#